data_AF-A0A967SM55-F1
#
_entry.id   AF-A0A967SM55-F1
#
_cell.length_a   1.000
_cell.length_b   1.000
_cell.length_c   1.000
_cell.angle_alpha   90.00
_cell.angle_beta   90.00
_cell.angle_gamma   90.00
#
_symmetry.space_group_name_H-M   'P 1'
#
loop_
_entity.id
_entity.type
_entity.pdbx_description
1 polymer ?
#
loop_
_entity_poly.entity_id
_entity_poly.type
_entity_poly.pdbx_seq_one_letter_code
_entity_poly.pdbx_strand_id
1 'polypeptide(L)'
;AAGDPRRAVELYTGPFLDGFFLPDAPGFEHWLSAERERLSRAHAGALEQLAEAASARGHGGEAVELWRRVVAHDPYSARTVLRLMEALEAAGNRAAALRQARDHSELLRADFGADPNPEVEALVERLQHTTRFRIRRQEKRTRRSGGPPAAAPAGAAQETSHSRGALRWRTVLGPTSLLLVVLLVGVFWARPDGPSPPGVEGLDPRVVAVLPFRVAAANPSLGYLHEGMVELLHAKLTGGGSRAVNPRAVMSAVRRMDGDGAAFSTDGARSLGRSLGAGSVLLGEVTSVAARVALSAQLLDVRTGRVAASAAVAGPADSLLGLLDELVIELLARENDEAEYRVGSLTTTSLPAAAAYLRGMASHRRGQYDSAIMSLERAIALDSAFALAALGLVEATLWGTSDYPVYRAIRLAWSLRDRLSSRDRILLEGLTGAPPPFMLTGNVLKARKRAVLAVPDRPEAWLELGDVFFHWGRFHGIDAPLQQAEAAFRRALELDSAFAAPLLHLVELAVTREDTVEIRALRDLYLAQASTSDLAG
;
A
#
# COMPACT_ATOMS: atom_id res chain seq x y z
N ALA A 1 -27.90 20.48 -24.62
CA ALA A 1 -27.04 19.34 -24.99
C ALA A 1 -27.55 18.55 -26.21
N ALA A 2 -28.72 18.86 -26.79
CA ALA A 2 -29.25 18.08 -27.91
C ALA A 2 -28.25 18.04 -29.08
N GLY A 3 -27.75 16.84 -29.39
CA GLY A 3 -26.81 16.58 -30.49
C GLY A 3 -25.32 16.75 -30.18
N ASP A 4 -24.93 17.20 -28.97
CA ASP A 4 -23.52 17.33 -28.58
C ASP A 4 -23.17 16.39 -27.41
N PRO A 5 -22.52 15.24 -27.68
CA PRO A 5 -22.18 14.27 -26.65
C PRO A 5 -21.12 14.81 -25.68
N ARG A 6 -20.21 15.70 -26.09
CA ARG A 6 -19.25 16.33 -25.16
C ARG A 6 -19.97 17.19 -24.15
N ARG A 7 -20.87 18.04 -24.63
CA ARG A 7 -21.65 18.92 -23.76
C ARG A 7 -22.58 18.14 -22.82
N ALA A 8 -23.13 17.01 -23.27
CA ALA A 8 -23.93 16.13 -22.42
C ALA A 8 -23.11 15.54 -21.26
N VAL A 9 -21.89 15.10 -21.55
CA VAL A 9 -20.95 14.56 -20.55
C VAL A 9 -20.49 15.62 -19.55
N GLU A 10 -20.24 16.84 -20.00
CA GLU A 10 -19.87 17.96 -19.10
C GLU A 10 -20.99 18.36 -18.13
N LEU A 11 -22.25 18.33 -18.60
CA LEU A 11 -23.39 18.78 -17.80
C LEU A 11 -23.84 17.74 -16.78
N TYR A 12 -23.57 16.44 -17.03
CA TYR A 12 -23.92 15.38 -16.10
C TYR A 12 -22.86 15.26 -15.00
N THR A 13 -23.19 15.79 -13.82
CA THR A 13 -22.28 15.86 -12.66
C THR A 13 -22.68 14.91 -11.53
N GLY A 14 -23.54 13.93 -11.81
CA GLY A 14 -24.06 12.95 -10.85
C GLY A 14 -25.57 12.73 -11.00
N PRO A 15 -26.17 11.88 -10.15
CA PRO A 15 -27.62 11.64 -10.17
C PRO A 15 -28.41 12.94 -10.03
N PHE A 16 -29.52 13.04 -10.77
CA PHE A 16 -30.43 14.19 -10.66
C PHE A 16 -31.01 14.29 -9.23
N LEU A 17 -30.93 15.48 -8.64
CA LEU A 17 -31.28 15.73 -7.23
C LEU A 17 -30.63 14.72 -6.26
N ASP A 18 -29.35 14.39 -6.47
CA ASP A 18 -28.59 13.49 -5.60
C ASP A 18 -28.67 13.90 -4.12
N GLY A 19 -29.03 12.95 -3.25
CA GLY A 19 -29.24 13.16 -1.82
C GLY A 19 -30.57 13.82 -1.41
N PHE A 20 -31.45 14.15 -2.36
CA PHE A 20 -32.81 14.60 -2.08
C PHE A 20 -33.74 13.39 -1.95
N PHE A 21 -34.51 13.35 -0.86
CA PHE A 21 -35.47 12.29 -0.54
C PHE A 21 -36.69 12.89 0.19
N LEU A 22 -37.89 12.52 -0.23
CA LEU A 22 -39.16 12.88 0.38
C LEU A 22 -39.87 11.61 0.90
N PRO A 23 -39.72 11.30 2.21
CA PRO A 23 -40.28 10.07 2.79
C PRO A 23 -41.78 9.87 2.57
N ASP A 24 -42.53 10.99 2.59
CA ASP A 24 -44.00 10.98 2.54
C ASP A 24 -44.55 11.11 1.10
N ALA A 25 -43.71 10.96 0.07
CA ALA A 25 -44.10 11.17 -1.33
C ALA A 25 -43.63 10.04 -2.26
N PRO A 26 -44.16 8.81 -2.12
CA PRO A 26 -43.72 7.64 -2.90
C PRO A 26 -43.89 7.82 -4.42
N GLY A 27 -44.90 8.56 -4.89
CA GLY A 27 -45.06 8.85 -6.32
C GLY A 27 -43.95 9.75 -6.87
N PHE A 28 -43.46 10.69 -6.06
CA PHE A 28 -42.31 11.52 -6.41
C PHE A 28 -41.02 10.71 -6.42
N GLU A 29 -40.81 9.80 -5.45
CA GLU A 29 -39.63 8.94 -5.38
C GLU A 29 -39.51 7.99 -6.60
N HIS A 30 -40.62 7.43 -7.06
CA HIS A 30 -40.64 6.63 -8.29
C HIS A 30 -40.30 7.46 -9.52
N TRP A 31 -40.91 8.64 -9.66
CA TRP A 31 -40.59 9.56 -10.77
C TRP A 31 -39.12 9.99 -10.73
N LEU A 32 -38.62 10.35 -9.55
CA LEU A 32 -37.23 10.77 -9.35
C LEU A 32 -36.25 9.65 -9.71
N SER A 33 -36.53 8.41 -9.31
CA SER A 33 -35.73 7.24 -9.68
C SER A 33 -35.72 7.00 -11.19
N ALA A 34 -36.89 7.07 -11.84
CA ALA A 34 -36.99 6.94 -13.29
C ALA A 34 -36.26 8.06 -14.04
N GLU A 35 -36.30 9.29 -13.53
CA GLU A 35 -35.62 10.44 -14.12
C GLU A 35 -34.10 10.34 -13.94
N ARG A 36 -33.62 9.89 -12.78
CA ARG A 36 -32.21 9.57 -12.55
C ARG A 36 -31.72 8.50 -13.53
N GLU A 37 -32.48 7.41 -13.72
CA GLU A 37 -32.13 6.36 -14.67
C GLU A 37 -32.12 6.87 -16.12
N ARG A 38 -33.12 7.68 -16.52
CA ARG A 38 -33.20 8.28 -17.85
C ARG A 38 -31.99 9.15 -18.15
N LEU A 39 -31.59 10.01 -17.21
CA LEU A 39 -30.44 10.90 -17.35
C LEU A 39 -29.11 10.12 -17.32
N SER A 40 -29.00 9.10 -16.46
CA SER A 40 -27.82 8.22 -16.41
C SER A 40 -27.62 7.49 -17.73
N ARG A 41 -28.69 6.93 -18.32
CA ARG A 41 -28.63 6.28 -19.64
C ARG A 41 -28.26 7.25 -20.76
N ALA A 42 -28.81 8.47 -20.74
CA ALA A 42 -28.45 9.49 -21.72
C ALA A 42 -26.97 9.88 -21.63
N HIS A 43 -26.43 9.99 -20.40
CA HIS A 43 -25.02 10.23 -20.16
C HIS A 43 -24.14 9.06 -20.62
N ALA A 44 -24.52 7.81 -20.30
CA ALA A 44 -23.82 6.62 -20.78
C ALA A 44 -23.77 6.55 -22.32
N GLY A 45 -24.90 6.82 -22.99
CA GLY A 45 -24.96 6.88 -24.45
C GLY A 45 -24.08 7.97 -25.06
N ALA A 46 -23.95 9.13 -24.39
CA ALA A 46 -23.03 10.18 -24.82
C ALA A 46 -21.56 9.78 -24.62
N LEU A 47 -21.23 9.11 -23.51
CA LEU A 47 -19.89 8.55 -23.27
C LEU A 47 -19.51 7.52 -24.33
N GLU A 48 -20.41 6.61 -24.69
CA GLU A 48 -20.18 5.61 -25.73
C GLU A 48 -19.85 6.26 -27.08
N GLN A 49 -20.60 7.30 -27.47
CA GLN A 49 -20.34 8.02 -28.72
C GLN A 49 -18.95 8.68 -28.73
N LEU A 50 -18.54 9.27 -27.60
CA LEU A 50 -17.20 9.83 -27.48
C LEU A 50 -16.12 8.74 -27.49
N ALA A 51 -16.36 7.63 -26.80
CA ALA A 51 -15.43 6.52 -26.67
C ALA A 51 -15.14 5.89 -28.04
N GLU A 52 -16.19 5.59 -28.81
CA GLU A 52 -16.07 5.09 -30.18
C GLU A 52 -15.33 6.08 -31.08
N ALA A 53 -15.62 7.39 -30.96
CA ALA A 53 -14.94 8.41 -31.74
C ALA A 53 -13.45 8.57 -31.35
N ALA A 54 -13.09 8.37 -30.09
CA ALA A 54 -11.69 8.37 -29.63
C ALA A 54 -10.94 7.12 -30.10
N SER A 55 -11.58 5.94 -29.99
CA SER A 55 -11.05 4.68 -30.53
C SER A 55 -10.76 4.79 -32.03
N ALA A 56 -11.69 5.35 -32.80
CA ALA A 56 -11.55 5.52 -34.25
C ALA A 56 -10.40 6.47 -34.66
N ARG A 57 -10.05 7.44 -33.81
CA ARG A 57 -8.93 8.37 -34.05
C ARG A 57 -7.57 7.80 -33.63
N GLY A 58 -7.53 6.61 -33.04
CA GLY A 58 -6.30 6.00 -32.53
C GLY A 58 -5.79 6.63 -31.23
N HIS A 59 -6.62 7.43 -30.54
CA HIS A 59 -6.29 7.99 -29.23
C HIS A 59 -6.55 6.96 -28.13
N GLY A 60 -5.70 5.92 -28.06
CA GLY A 60 -5.91 4.78 -27.16
C GLY A 60 -6.13 5.17 -25.70
N GLY A 61 -5.39 6.15 -25.17
CA GLY A 61 -5.57 6.64 -23.80
C GLY A 61 -6.94 7.28 -23.57
N GLU A 62 -7.36 8.21 -24.44
CA GLU A 62 -8.68 8.87 -24.33
C GLU A 62 -9.83 7.86 -24.46
N ALA A 63 -9.70 6.89 -25.37
CA ALA A 63 -10.67 5.82 -25.57
C ALA A 63 -10.83 4.93 -24.33
N VAL A 64 -9.72 4.49 -23.73
CA VAL A 64 -9.73 3.68 -22.50
C VAL A 64 -10.50 4.38 -21.38
N GLU A 65 -10.25 5.68 -21.17
CA GLU A 65 -10.92 6.42 -20.10
C GLU A 65 -12.42 6.57 -20.31
N LEU A 66 -12.84 6.83 -21.55
CA LEU A 66 -14.26 6.91 -21.87
C LEU A 66 -14.94 5.54 -21.73
N TRP A 67 -14.29 4.46 -22.19
CA TRP A 67 -14.83 3.11 -22.05
C TRP A 67 -14.91 2.63 -20.60
N ARG A 68 -13.96 2.99 -19.72
CA ARG A 68 -14.06 2.72 -18.27
C ARG A 68 -15.31 3.35 -17.67
N ARG A 69 -15.59 4.60 -18.05
CA ARG A 69 -16.80 5.31 -17.57
C ARG A 69 -18.08 4.70 -18.12
N VAL A 70 -18.08 4.14 -19.32
CA VAL A 70 -19.21 3.38 -19.87
C VAL A 70 -19.42 2.08 -19.10
N VAL A 71 -18.35 1.30 -18.88
CA VAL A 71 -18.42 0.03 -18.12
C VAL A 71 -18.90 0.26 -16.68
N ALA A 72 -18.55 1.40 -16.07
CA ALA A 72 -19.08 1.76 -14.75
C ALA A 72 -20.61 1.89 -14.70
N HIS A 73 -21.28 2.28 -15.80
CA HIS A 73 -22.75 2.36 -15.84
C HIS A 73 -23.40 0.98 -15.92
N ASP A 74 -22.81 0.06 -16.67
CA ASP A 74 -23.28 -1.31 -16.81
C ASP A 74 -22.10 -2.30 -16.84
N PRO A 75 -21.61 -2.71 -15.66
CA PRO A 75 -20.44 -3.57 -15.55
C PRO A 75 -20.74 -5.03 -15.95
N TYR A 76 -22.02 -5.39 -16.12
CA TYR A 76 -22.47 -6.70 -16.58
C TYR A 76 -22.56 -6.80 -18.11
N SER A 77 -22.34 -5.70 -18.83
CA SER A 77 -22.38 -5.72 -20.29
C SER A 77 -21.07 -6.23 -20.88
N ALA A 78 -21.09 -7.46 -21.41
CA ALA A 78 -19.95 -8.00 -22.13
C ALA A 78 -19.53 -7.11 -23.31
N ARG A 79 -20.48 -6.44 -23.97
CA ARG A 79 -20.22 -5.52 -25.09
C ARG A 79 -19.30 -4.36 -24.69
N THR A 80 -19.61 -3.69 -23.57
CA THR A 80 -18.83 -2.52 -23.12
C THR A 80 -17.47 -2.95 -22.59
N VAL A 81 -17.41 -4.11 -21.92
CA VAL A 81 -16.18 -4.74 -21.46
C VAL A 81 -15.25 -5.09 -22.63
N LEU A 82 -15.78 -5.69 -23.69
CA LEU A 82 -15.00 -5.99 -24.91
C LEU A 82 -14.40 -4.74 -25.52
N ARG A 83 -15.18 -3.67 -25.65
CA ARG A 83 -14.72 -2.39 -26.17
C ARG A 83 -13.60 -1.77 -25.33
N LEU A 84 -13.71 -1.86 -24.00
CA LEU A 84 -12.64 -1.44 -23.10
C LEU A 84 -11.38 -2.29 -23.28
N MET A 85 -11.52 -3.61 -23.39
CA MET A 85 -10.39 -4.51 -23.60
C MET A 85 -9.67 -4.23 -24.93
N GLU A 86 -10.42 -3.97 -26.00
CA GLU A 86 -9.87 -3.58 -27.31
C GLU A 86 -9.13 -2.24 -27.23
N ALA A 87 -9.70 -1.25 -26.54
CA ALA A 87 -9.05 0.05 -26.32
C ALA A 87 -7.76 -0.10 -25.50
N LEU A 88 -7.76 -0.94 -24.46
CA LEU A 88 -6.59 -1.26 -23.65
C LEU A 88 -5.50 -1.99 -24.45
N GLU A 89 -5.87 -2.91 -25.34
CA GLU A 89 -4.93 -3.55 -26.26
C GLU A 89 -4.32 -2.53 -27.24
N ALA A 90 -5.14 -1.66 -27.82
CA ALA A 90 -4.68 -0.59 -28.73
C ALA A 90 -3.75 0.41 -28.02
N ALA A 91 -3.97 0.68 -26.74
CA ALA A 91 -3.10 1.49 -25.89
C ALA A 91 -1.84 0.73 -25.42
N GLY A 92 -1.68 -0.55 -25.76
CA GLY A 92 -0.55 -1.39 -25.35
C GLY A 92 -0.66 -1.96 -23.92
N ASN A 93 -1.74 -1.69 -23.19
CA ASN A 93 -1.96 -2.16 -21.83
C ASN A 93 -2.74 -3.50 -21.79
N ARG A 94 -2.09 -4.53 -22.32
CA ARG A 94 -2.67 -5.88 -22.41
C ARG A 94 -2.96 -6.53 -21.05
N ALA A 95 -2.14 -6.25 -20.04
CA ALA A 95 -2.33 -6.77 -18.69
C ALA A 95 -3.64 -6.25 -18.09
N ALA A 96 -3.94 -4.96 -18.27
CA ALA A 96 -5.21 -4.39 -17.85
C ALA A 96 -6.41 -4.98 -18.63
N ALA A 97 -6.27 -5.25 -19.93
CA ALA A 97 -7.34 -5.90 -20.71
C ALA A 97 -7.68 -7.30 -20.17
N LEU A 98 -6.67 -8.09 -19.78
CA LEU A 98 -6.87 -9.40 -19.16
C LEU A 98 -7.45 -9.33 -17.74
N ARG A 99 -7.07 -8.31 -16.94
CA ARG A 99 -7.71 -8.05 -15.64
C ARG A 99 -9.19 -7.73 -15.80
N GLN A 100 -9.53 -6.83 -16.73
CA GLN A 100 -10.92 -6.44 -16.99
C GLN A 100 -11.84 -7.63 -17.35
N ALA A 101 -11.33 -8.59 -18.14
CA ALA A 101 -12.08 -9.80 -18.49
C ALA A 101 -12.39 -10.68 -17.27
N ARG A 102 -11.42 -10.81 -16.36
CA ARG A 102 -11.58 -11.58 -15.12
C ARG A 102 -12.56 -10.91 -14.18
N ASP A 103 -12.42 -9.59 -13.97
CA ASP A 103 -13.34 -8.79 -13.15
C ASP A 103 -14.78 -8.97 -13.62
N HIS A 104 -15.01 -8.90 -14.93
CA HIS A 104 -16.34 -9.09 -15.51
C HIS A 104 -16.88 -10.52 -15.32
N SER A 105 -16.02 -11.53 -15.50
CA SER A 105 -16.40 -12.94 -15.33
C SER A 105 -16.75 -13.28 -13.87
N GLU A 106 -16.01 -12.72 -12.93
CA GLU A 106 -16.25 -12.92 -11.50
C GLU A 106 -17.48 -12.15 -11.01
N LEU A 107 -17.71 -10.95 -11.56
CA LEU A 107 -18.94 -10.18 -11.36
C LEU A 107 -20.18 -11.00 -11.78
N LEU A 108 -20.18 -11.55 -12.99
CA LEU A 108 -21.28 -12.39 -13.50
C LEU A 108 -21.48 -13.66 -12.66
N ARG A 109 -20.40 -14.33 -12.30
CA ARG A 109 -20.47 -15.54 -11.47
C ARG A 109 -21.02 -15.24 -10.07
N ALA A 110 -20.60 -14.14 -9.47
CA ALA A 110 -20.96 -13.85 -8.09
C ALA A 110 -22.39 -13.32 -7.93
N ASP A 111 -22.90 -12.54 -8.88
CA ASP A 111 -24.25 -11.97 -8.78
C ASP A 111 -25.32 -12.83 -9.46
N PHE A 112 -24.95 -13.58 -10.50
CA PHE A 112 -25.90 -14.36 -11.30
C PHE A 112 -25.58 -15.86 -11.38
N GLY A 113 -24.47 -16.32 -10.80
CA GLY A 113 -24.01 -17.70 -10.98
C GLY A 113 -23.67 -18.04 -12.44
N ALA A 114 -23.46 -17.02 -13.28
CA ALA A 114 -23.30 -17.18 -14.72
C ALA A 114 -21.85 -17.49 -15.11
N ASP A 115 -21.69 -18.24 -16.20
CA ASP A 115 -20.39 -18.50 -16.81
C ASP A 115 -19.84 -17.25 -17.53
N PRO A 116 -18.51 -17.19 -17.78
CA PRO A 116 -17.90 -16.08 -18.51
C PRO A 116 -18.51 -15.93 -19.92
N ASN A 117 -18.53 -14.70 -20.42
CA ASN A 117 -19.05 -14.46 -21.76
C ASN A 117 -18.09 -15.02 -22.83
N PRO A 118 -18.57 -15.83 -23.81
CA PRO A 118 -17.71 -16.45 -24.82
C PRO A 118 -16.90 -15.48 -25.68
N GLU A 119 -17.44 -14.29 -25.96
CA GLU A 119 -16.72 -13.28 -26.76
C GLU A 119 -15.55 -12.67 -25.98
N VAL A 120 -15.73 -12.48 -24.66
CA VAL A 120 -14.69 -12.02 -23.74
C VAL A 120 -13.59 -13.08 -23.63
N GLU A 121 -13.96 -14.36 -23.49
CA GLU A 121 -13.02 -15.48 -23.48
C GLU A 121 -12.22 -15.56 -24.80
N ALA A 122 -12.88 -15.43 -25.95
CA ALA A 122 -12.21 -15.44 -27.25
C ALA A 122 -11.18 -14.30 -27.39
N LEU A 123 -11.46 -13.11 -26.83
CA LEU A 123 -10.49 -12.03 -26.77
C LEU A 123 -9.35 -12.37 -25.81
N VAL A 124 -9.63 -12.92 -24.62
CA VAL A 124 -8.59 -13.37 -23.66
C VAL A 124 -7.63 -14.37 -24.30
N GLU A 125 -8.14 -15.39 -25.01
CA GLU A 125 -7.31 -16.38 -25.69
C GLU A 125 -6.40 -15.73 -26.74
N ARG A 126 -6.95 -14.87 -27.58
CA ARG A 126 -6.19 -14.06 -28.55
C ARG A 126 -5.12 -13.23 -27.83
N LEU A 127 -5.49 -12.64 -26.69
CA LEU A 127 -4.59 -11.86 -25.86
C LEU A 127 -3.47 -12.74 -25.24
N GLN A 128 -3.68 -14.02 -24.98
CA GLN A 128 -2.61 -14.88 -24.46
C GLN A 128 -1.70 -15.43 -25.57
N HIS A 129 -2.25 -15.71 -26.76
CA HIS A 129 -1.51 -16.31 -27.87
C HIS A 129 -0.48 -15.37 -28.52
N THR A 130 -0.77 -14.07 -28.71
CA THR A 130 0.21 -13.12 -29.29
C THR A 130 1.43 -12.92 -28.39
N THR A 131 1.26 -12.98 -27.06
CA THR A 131 2.34 -12.85 -26.07
C THR A 131 3.35 -13.99 -26.19
N ARG A 132 2.85 -15.24 -26.26
CA ARG A 132 3.69 -16.43 -26.44
C ARG A 132 4.48 -16.38 -27.75
N PHE A 133 3.89 -15.85 -28.82
CA PHE A 133 4.57 -15.71 -30.11
C PHE A 133 5.66 -14.63 -30.10
N ARG A 134 5.44 -13.49 -29.41
CA ARG A 134 6.41 -12.40 -29.30
C ARG A 134 7.65 -12.81 -28.49
N ILE A 135 7.44 -13.47 -27.35
CA ILE A 135 8.52 -13.99 -26.49
C ILE A 135 9.37 -15.00 -27.28
N ARG A 136 8.73 -15.96 -27.96
CA ARG A 136 9.42 -16.97 -28.77
C ARG A 136 10.19 -16.38 -29.95
N ARG A 137 9.70 -15.31 -30.58
CA ARG A 137 10.39 -14.59 -31.67
C ARG A 137 11.59 -13.79 -31.15
N GLN A 138 11.49 -13.21 -29.96
CA GLN A 138 12.56 -12.46 -29.32
C GLN A 138 13.69 -13.41 -28.86
N GLU A 139 13.35 -14.55 -28.28
CA GLU A 139 14.29 -15.65 -27.96
C GLU A 139 14.97 -16.23 -29.21
N LYS A 140 14.24 -16.34 -30.34
CA LYS A 140 14.82 -16.83 -31.60
C LYS A 140 15.73 -15.79 -32.28
N ARG A 141 15.57 -14.49 -31.97
CA ARG A 141 16.49 -13.42 -32.40
C ARG A 141 17.74 -13.36 -31.54
N THR A 142 17.61 -13.47 -30.21
CA THR A 142 18.76 -13.51 -29.29
C THR A 142 19.61 -14.77 -29.47
N ARG A 143 18.99 -15.92 -29.80
CA ARG A 143 19.71 -17.15 -30.19
C ARG A 143 20.40 -17.09 -31.57
N ARG A 144 19.94 -16.23 -32.50
CA ARG A 144 20.60 -16.05 -33.81
C ARG A 144 21.75 -15.03 -33.77
N SER A 145 21.81 -14.17 -32.76
CA SER A 145 22.91 -13.22 -32.56
C SER A 145 24.06 -13.74 -31.68
N GLY A 146 23.92 -14.93 -31.08
CA GLY A 146 24.99 -15.60 -30.32
C GLY A 146 25.60 -16.75 -31.12
N GLY A 147 26.62 -16.46 -31.94
CA GLY A 147 27.47 -17.50 -32.52
C GLY A 147 28.50 -18.03 -31.51
N PRO A 148 28.87 -19.32 -31.54
CA PRO A 148 29.83 -19.92 -30.60
C PRO A 148 31.28 -19.41 -30.79
N PRO A 149 32.11 -19.42 -29.73
CA PRO A 149 33.47 -18.90 -29.78
C PRO A 149 34.38 -19.87 -30.57
N ALA A 150 34.96 -19.40 -31.67
CA ALA A 150 36.01 -20.11 -32.38
C ALA A 150 37.35 -19.89 -31.67
N ALA A 151 37.98 -21.00 -31.30
CA ALA A 151 39.29 -21.06 -30.66
C ALA A 151 40.41 -20.49 -31.56
N ALA A 152 41.36 -19.83 -30.90
CA ALA A 152 42.54 -19.19 -31.49
C ALA A 152 43.48 -20.17 -32.22
N PRO A 153 44.33 -19.63 -33.10
CA PRO A 153 45.74 -19.97 -33.01
C PRO A 153 46.63 -18.74 -32.78
N ALA A 154 47.70 -19.01 -32.05
CA ALA A 154 48.76 -18.11 -31.65
C ALA A 154 49.71 -17.76 -32.82
N GLY A 155 50.42 -16.64 -32.68
CA GLY A 155 51.73 -16.48 -33.32
C GLY A 155 52.02 -15.12 -33.94
N ALA A 156 52.50 -14.21 -33.08
CA ALA A 156 53.65 -13.33 -33.29
C ALA A 156 53.73 -12.35 -34.50
N ALA A 157 53.94 -11.08 -34.10
CA ALA A 157 55.03 -10.19 -34.52
C ALA A 157 54.70 -8.95 -35.38
N GLN A 158 55.20 -7.83 -34.84
CA GLN A 158 55.70 -6.60 -35.49
C GLN A 158 54.66 -5.57 -35.95
N GLU A 159 54.51 -4.48 -35.21
CA GLU A 159 55.28 -3.21 -35.31
C GLU A 159 54.98 -2.47 -36.64
N THR A 160 54.38 -1.28 -36.62
CA THR A 160 55.11 0.00 -36.48
C THR A 160 54.11 1.16 -36.33
N SER A 161 54.27 1.98 -35.28
CA SER A 161 54.78 3.37 -35.29
C SER A 161 53.81 4.43 -35.83
N HIS A 162 53.24 5.25 -34.94
CA HIS A 162 53.56 6.68 -34.71
C HIS A 162 52.67 7.63 -35.53
N SER A 163 52.11 8.69 -34.97
CA SER A 163 52.71 9.62 -34.01
C SER A 163 51.70 10.30 -33.08
N ARG A 164 52.25 10.69 -31.93
CA ARG A 164 51.70 11.53 -30.86
C ARG A 164 51.82 13.01 -31.20
N GLY A 165 50.87 13.79 -30.73
CA GLY A 165 51.07 15.18 -30.30
C GLY A 165 50.64 15.32 -28.83
N ALA A 166 51.55 15.75 -27.99
CA ALA A 166 51.41 15.82 -26.53
C ALA A 166 50.74 17.13 -26.07
N LEU A 167 50.03 17.09 -24.94
CA LEU A 167 50.03 18.22 -24.01
C LEU A 167 49.94 17.74 -22.56
N ARG A 168 50.91 18.20 -21.75
CA ARG A 168 51.14 17.87 -20.34
C ARG A 168 50.37 18.89 -19.48
N TRP A 169 49.71 18.45 -18.41
CA TRP A 169 49.60 19.27 -17.20
C TRP A 169 50.11 18.51 -15.98
N ARG A 170 51.00 19.22 -15.28
CA ARG A 170 51.73 18.82 -14.09
C ARG A 170 50.80 18.88 -12.87
N THR A 171 51.09 18.00 -11.93
CA THR A 171 50.65 18.02 -10.53
C THR A 171 50.94 19.35 -9.86
N VAL A 172 49.90 19.94 -9.24
CA VAL A 172 50.00 20.84 -8.10
C VAL A 172 48.89 20.42 -7.13
N LEU A 173 49.19 19.44 -6.27
CA LEU A 173 48.38 19.14 -5.09
C LEU A 173 48.77 20.16 -4.02
N GLY A 174 48.01 21.25 -3.94
CA GLY A 174 48.04 22.17 -2.81
C GLY A 174 47.20 21.66 -1.64
N PRO A 175 47.37 22.23 -0.42
CA PRO A 175 46.73 21.81 0.83
C PRO A 175 45.18 21.92 0.84
N THR A 176 44.56 22.43 -0.22
CA THR A 176 43.10 22.43 -0.44
C THR A 176 42.52 21.04 -0.64
N SER A 177 43.32 20.09 -1.13
CA SER A 177 42.92 18.70 -1.36
C SER A 177 42.66 17.95 -0.04
N LEU A 178 43.38 18.30 1.02
CA LEU A 178 43.21 17.69 2.35
C LEU A 178 42.01 18.28 3.09
N LEU A 179 41.73 19.57 2.89
CA LEU A 179 40.57 20.24 3.46
C LEU A 179 39.25 19.74 2.84
N LEU A 180 39.25 19.42 1.55
CA LEU A 180 38.08 18.84 0.87
C LEU A 180 37.79 17.40 1.34
N VAL A 181 38.82 16.60 1.63
CA VAL A 181 38.67 15.25 2.20
C VAL A 181 38.20 15.31 3.65
N VAL A 182 38.70 16.27 4.46
CA VAL A 182 38.22 16.46 5.83
C VAL A 182 36.80 17.05 5.87
N LEU A 183 36.42 17.94 4.93
CA LEU A 183 35.03 18.43 4.82
C LEU A 183 34.08 17.33 4.31
N LEU A 184 34.52 16.48 3.37
CA LEU A 184 33.73 15.36 2.87
C LEU A 184 33.56 14.25 3.93
N VAL A 185 34.56 14.02 4.79
CA VAL A 185 34.41 13.13 5.96
C VAL A 185 33.54 13.79 7.03
N GLY A 186 33.66 15.09 7.29
CA GLY A 186 32.83 15.81 8.25
C GLY A 186 31.34 15.87 7.88
N VAL A 187 31.01 16.01 6.59
CA VAL A 187 29.62 16.00 6.09
C VAL A 187 29.06 14.58 5.96
N PHE A 188 29.91 13.56 5.81
CA PHE A 188 29.50 12.15 5.85
C PHE A 188 29.19 11.67 7.27
N TRP A 189 29.82 12.24 8.30
CA TRP A 189 29.53 11.94 9.72
C TRP A 189 28.36 12.75 10.32
N ALA A 190 27.82 13.73 9.59
CA ALA A 190 26.71 14.57 10.05
C ALA A 190 25.35 14.26 9.38
N ARG A 191 25.23 13.13 8.65
CA ARG A 191 23.93 12.62 8.16
C ARG A 191 23.40 11.52 9.10
N PRO A 192 22.10 11.47 9.41
CA PRO A 192 21.53 10.46 10.32
C PRO A 192 21.62 9.00 9.84
N ASP A 193 21.96 8.75 8.57
CA ASP A 193 21.98 7.42 7.96
C ASP A 193 23.33 7.11 7.28
N GLY A 194 24.40 7.02 8.07
CA GLY A 194 25.69 6.48 7.59
C GLY A 194 25.61 4.95 7.40
N PRO A 195 26.36 4.36 6.45
CA PRO A 195 26.47 2.91 6.32
C PRO A 195 26.94 2.33 7.66
N SER A 196 26.21 1.32 8.14
CA SER A 196 26.45 0.69 9.43
C SER A 196 27.92 0.28 9.57
N PRO A 197 28.55 0.48 10.74
CA PRO A 197 29.91 0.02 10.98
C PRO A 197 30.00 -1.49 10.72
N PRO A 198 31.09 -1.99 10.09
CA PRO A 198 31.26 -3.40 9.84
C PRO A 198 31.41 -4.13 11.18
N GLY A 199 30.34 -4.82 11.59
CA GLY A 199 30.25 -5.53 12.86
C GLY A 199 28.86 -6.04 13.30
N VAL A 200 27.81 -5.93 12.47
CA VAL A 200 26.46 -6.42 12.82
C VAL A 200 25.88 -7.33 11.73
N GLU A 201 26.51 -8.47 11.50
CA GLU A 201 25.88 -9.59 10.79
C GLU A 201 24.99 -10.35 11.79
N GLY A 202 23.67 -10.47 11.53
CA GLY A 202 22.81 -11.46 12.20
C GLY A 202 21.54 -10.99 12.94
N LEU A 203 21.15 -9.72 12.90
CA LEU A 203 19.86 -9.29 13.49
C LEU A 203 18.71 -9.52 12.51
N ASP A 204 17.68 -10.23 12.93
CA ASP A 204 16.44 -10.42 12.16
C ASP A 204 15.39 -9.40 12.62
N PRO A 205 14.96 -8.43 11.77
CA PRO A 205 13.94 -7.45 12.11
C PRO A 205 12.60 -8.05 12.53
N ARG A 206 12.32 -9.30 12.14
CA ARG A 206 11.07 -10.00 12.50
C ARG A 206 11.17 -10.72 13.84
N VAL A 207 12.34 -10.77 14.47
CA VAL A 207 12.56 -11.47 15.74
C VAL A 207 12.50 -10.50 16.90
N VAL A 208 11.63 -10.79 17.86
CA VAL A 208 11.41 -9.99 19.07
C VAL A 208 11.88 -10.78 20.29
N ALA A 209 12.76 -10.21 21.10
CA ALA A 209 13.10 -10.79 22.41
C ALA A 209 12.20 -10.18 23.49
N VAL A 210 11.35 -10.99 24.12
CA VAL A 210 10.50 -10.54 25.24
C VAL A 210 11.26 -10.74 26.54
N LEU A 211 11.64 -9.65 27.21
CA LEU A 211 12.31 -9.74 28.50
C LEU A 211 11.31 -9.98 29.63
N PRO A 212 11.76 -10.53 30.78
CA PRO A 212 10.91 -10.69 31.96
C PRO A 212 10.26 -9.37 32.37
N PHE A 213 8.99 -9.39 32.72
CA PHE A 213 8.28 -8.16 33.07
C PHE A 213 8.67 -7.72 34.48
N ARG A 214 9.00 -6.44 34.67
CA ARG A 214 9.19 -5.89 36.01
C ARG A 214 7.86 -5.93 36.74
N VAL A 215 7.83 -6.47 37.96
CA VAL A 215 6.63 -6.48 38.80
C VAL A 215 6.89 -5.57 39.97
N ALA A 216 6.08 -4.50 40.11
CA ALA A 216 6.24 -3.58 41.23
C ALA A 216 6.04 -4.32 42.56
N ALA A 217 6.98 -4.12 43.51
CA ALA A 217 7.12 -4.90 44.74
C ALA A 217 5.94 -4.82 45.73
N ALA A 218 4.92 -4.01 45.44
CA ALA A 218 3.77 -3.81 46.31
C ALA A 218 2.86 -5.04 46.46
N ASN A 219 3.02 -6.08 45.63
CA ASN A 219 2.23 -7.30 45.71
C ASN A 219 3.01 -8.59 45.34
N PRO A 220 3.54 -9.34 46.33
CA PRO A 220 4.32 -10.57 46.10
C PRO A 220 3.57 -11.66 45.33
N SER A 221 2.23 -11.64 45.38
CA SER A 221 1.38 -12.62 44.69
C SER A 221 1.47 -12.55 43.16
N LEU A 222 2.02 -11.47 42.60
CA LEU A 222 2.21 -11.28 41.16
C LEU A 222 3.62 -11.64 40.68
N GLY A 223 4.50 -12.13 41.55
CA GLY A 223 5.88 -12.51 41.18
C GLY A 223 5.94 -13.55 40.05
N TYR A 224 4.92 -14.41 39.94
CA TYR A 224 4.81 -15.39 38.85
C TYR A 224 4.70 -14.74 37.46
N LEU A 225 4.21 -13.49 37.36
CA LEU A 225 4.09 -12.77 36.11
C LEU A 225 5.45 -12.32 35.55
N HIS A 226 6.48 -12.22 36.39
CA HIS A 226 7.82 -11.82 35.93
C HIS A 226 8.30 -12.71 34.78
N GLU A 227 8.27 -14.02 34.99
CA GLU A 227 8.62 -15.03 33.97
C GLU A 227 7.40 -15.43 33.14
N GLY A 228 6.22 -15.52 33.74
CA GLY A 228 4.99 -15.96 33.06
C GLY A 228 4.61 -15.08 31.87
N MET A 229 4.87 -13.77 31.92
CA MET A 229 4.62 -12.87 30.79
C MET A 229 5.47 -13.18 29.57
N VAL A 230 6.69 -13.72 29.75
CA VAL A 230 7.56 -14.13 28.64
C VAL A 230 6.92 -15.28 27.86
N GLU A 231 6.37 -16.27 28.56
CA GLU A 231 5.68 -17.42 27.95
C GLU A 231 4.38 -16.99 27.26
N LEU A 232 3.55 -16.17 27.93
CA LEU A 232 2.27 -15.71 27.39
C LEU A 232 2.46 -14.85 26.14
N LEU A 233 3.41 -13.91 26.16
CA LEU A 233 3.72 -13.07 25.01
C LEU A 233 4.45 -13.82 23.91
N HIS A 234 5.30 -14.80 24.24
CA HIS A 234 5.89 -15.68 23.24
C HIS A 234 4.81 -16.39 22.41
N ALA A 235 3.80 -16.96 23.07
CA ALA A 235 2.68 -17.62 22.40
C ALA A 235 1.84 -16.66 21.53
N LYS A 236 1.58 -15.44 22.03
CA LYS A 236 0.76 -14.44 21.31
C LYS A 236 1.48 -13.79 20.13
N LEU A 237 2.77 -13.51 20.26
CA LEU A 237 3.58 -12.92 19.19
C LEU A 237 3.89 -13.96 18.11
N THR A 238 4.17 -15.21 18.50
CA THR A 238 4.44 -16.33 17.59
C THR A 238 3.15 -16.78 16.90
N GLY A 239 2.83 -16.12 15.78
CA GLY A 239 1.61 -16.35 14.99
C GLY A 239 1.05 -15.08 14.36
N GLY A 240 1.36 -13.91 14.93
CA GLY A 240 0.92 -12.60 14.46
C GLY A 240 1.82 -11.94 13.40
N GLY A 241 3.07 -12.40 13.21
CA GLY A 241 3.98 -11.90 12.17
C GLY A 241 5.40 -11.61 12.59
N SER A 242 5.59 -11.44 13.88
CA SER A 242 6.91 -11.43 14.51
C SER A 242 7.17 -12.80 15.15
N ARG A 243 8.44 -13.20 15.23
CA ARG A 243 8.87 -14.45 15.87
C ARG A 243 9.47 -14.11 17.22
N ALA A 244 8.78 -14.48 18.30
CA ALA A 244 9.36 -14.30 19.61
C ALA A 244 10.51 -15.28 19.83
N VAL A 245 11.60 -14.81 20.43
CA VAL A 245 12.71 -15.68 20.86
C VAL A 245 12.18 -16.71 21.87
N ASN A 246 12.75 -17.91 21.86
CA ASN A 246 12.36 -18.96 22.81
C ASN A 246 12.54 -18.46 24.27
N PRO A 247 11.53 -18.58 25.15
CA PRO A 247 11.58 -18.09 26.53
C PRO A 247 12.78 -18.60 27.31
N ARG A 248 13.15 -19.88 27.15
CA ARG A 248 14.31 -20.47 27.84
C ARG A 248 15.63 -19.82 27.43
N ALA A 249 15.78 -19.49 26.14
CA ALA A 249 16.96 -18.80 25.64
C ALA A 249 17.06 -17.39 26.23
N VAL A 250 15.95 -16.66 26.29
CA VAL A 250 15.89 -15.33 26.92
C VAL A 250 16.28 -15.41 28.38
N MET A 251 15.63 -16.28 29.16
CA MET A 251 15.92 -16.45 30.58
C MET A 251 17.37 -16.85 30.84
N SER A 252 17.96 -17.68 29.97
CA SER A 252 19.38 -18.05 30.06
C SER A 252 20.33 -16.89 29.78
N ALA A 253 19.92 -15.94 28.92
CA ALA A 253 20.72 -14.77 28.57
C ALA A 253 20.64 -13.70 29.66
N VAL A 254 19.44 -13.45 30.20
CA VAL A 254 19.23 -12.53 31.32
C VAL A 254 20.00 -12.97 32.56
N ARG A 255 19.97 -14.27 32.92
CA ARG A 255 20.71 -14.80 34.09
C ARG A 255 22.24 -14.70 33.97
N ARG A 256 22.77 -14.57 32.75
CA ARG A 256 24.21 -14.40 32.50
C ARG A 256 24.67 -12.94 32.61
N MET A 257 23.75 -12.00 32.75
CA MET A 257 24.11 -10.61 32.97
C MET A 257 24.42 -10.36 34.44
N ASP A 258 25.56 -9.71 34.68
CA ASP A 258 25.94 -9.26 36.01
C ASP A 258 25.23 -7.93 36.36
N GLY A 259 24.71 -7.85 37.59
CA GLY A 259 24.07 -6.65 38.14
C GLY A 259 22.55 -6.71 38.15
N ASP A 260 21.97 -6.38 39.30
CA ASP A 260 20.52 -6.38 39.48
C ASP A 260 19.87 -5.33 38.56
N GLY A 261 18.92 -5.78 37.75
CA GLY A 261 18.23 -4.96 36.75
C GLY A 261 19.06 -4.51 35.54
N ALA A 262 20.30 -4.98 35.36
CA ALA A 262 21.13 -4.60 34.21
C ALA A 262 20.45 -4.90 32.86
N ALA A 263 19.70 -6.01 32.79
CA ALA A 263 18.92 -6.42 31.63
C ALA A 263 17.82 -5.43 31.22
N PHE A 264 17.34 -4.59 32.14
CA PHE A 264 16.24 -3.63 31.89
C PHE A 264 16.72 -2.22 31.55
N SER A 265 18.04 -1.98 31.58
CA SER A 265 18.63 -0.78 31.00
C SER A 265 18.57 -0.84 29.48
N THR A 266 18.53 0.32 28.80
CA THR A 266 18.54 0.38 27.33
C THR A 266 19.74 -0.36 26.74
N ASP A 267 20.93 -0.19 27.32
CA ASP A 267 22.15 -0.84 26.84
C ASP A 267 22.16 -2.34 27.11
N GLY A 268 21.68 -2.76 28.28
CA GLY A 268 21.53 -4.18 28.62
C GLY A 268 20.52 -4.89 27.72
N ALA A 269 19.36 -4.29 27.51
CA ALA A 269 18.33 -4.80 26.61
C ALA A 269 18.87 -4.94 25.17
N ARG A 270 19.59 -3.94 24.66
CA ARG A 270 20.24 -4.02 23.33
C ARG A 270 21.29 -5.12 23.26
N SER A 271 22.12 -5.26 24.29
CA SER A 271 23.13 -6.32 24.36
C SER A 271 22.47 -7.72 24.30
N LEU A 272 21.40 -7.91 25.08
CA LEU A 272 20.61 -9.14 25.05
C LEU A 272 19.99 -9.39 23.67
N GLY A 273 19.33 -8.37 23.09
CA GLY A 273 18.75 -8.45 21.74
C GLY A 273 19.77 -8.88 20.70
N ARG A 274 20.98 -8.30 20.71
CA ARG A 274 22.08 -8.70 19.82
C ARG A 274 22.51 -10.15 20.03
N SER A 275 22.67 -10.57 21.28
CA SER A 275 23.07 -11.95 21.61
C SER A 275 22.03 -13.00 21.20
N LEU A 276 20.76 -12.60 21.10
CA LEU A 276 19.63 -13.45 20.73
C LEU A 276 19.26 -13.33 19.24
N GLY A 277 19.96 -12.51 18.47
CA GLY A 277 19.66 -12.25 17.05
C GLY A 277 18.34 -11.51 16.80
N ALA A 278 17.80 -10.84 17.83
CA ALA A 278 16.54 -10.13 17.77
C ALA A 278 16.73 -8.71 17.21
N GLY A 279 15.87 -8.31 16.26
CA GLY A 279 15.83 -6.95 15.75
C GLY A 279 15.25 -5.96 16.75
N SER A 280 14.34 -6.42 17.61
CA SER A 280 13.73 -5.61 18.67
C SER A 280 13.60 -6.37 19.99
N VAL A 281 13.49 -5.61 21.08
CA VAL A 281 13.38 -6.12 22.45
C VAL A 281 12.14 -5.52 23.10
N LEU A 282 11.29 -6.35 23.70
CA LEU A 282 10.11 -5.91 24.43
C LEU A 282 10.44 -5.84 25.92
N LEU A 283 10.37 -4.63 26.46
CA LEU A 283 10.50 -4.32 27.88
C LEU A 283 9.11 -4.09 28.45
N GLY A 284 8.81 -4.71 29.59
CA GLY A 284 7.48 -4.66 30.18
C GLY A 284 7.48 -4.43 31.68
N GLU A 285 6.40 -3.86 32.17
CA GLU A 285 6.13 -3.67 33.58
C GLU A 285 4.66 -4.01 33.91
N VAL A 286 4.47 -4.64 35.06
CA VAL A 286 3.18 -4.93 35.67
C VAL A 286 3.09 -4.19 36.99
N THR A 287 2.03 -3.38 37.12
CA THR A 287 1.65 -2.76 38.38
C THR A 287 0.25 -3.19 38.78
N SER A 288 -0.03 -3.24 40.08
CA SER A 288 -1.36 -3.59 40.57
C SER A 288 -1.77 -2.69 41.71
N VAL A 289 -3.03 -2.28 41.71
CA VAL A 289 -3.65 -1.52 42.80
C VAL A 289 -5.01 -2.17 43.09
N ALA A 290 -5.15 -2.74 44.28
CA ALA A 290 -6.33 -3.52 44.68
C ALA A 290 -6.64 -4.65 43.67
N ALA A 291 -7.86 -4.66 43.11
CA ALA A 291 -8.31 -5.68 42.14
C ALA A 291 -8.00 -5.33 40.67
N ARG A 292 -7.21 -4.27 40.42
CA ARG A 292 -6.84 -3.83 39.06
C ARG A 292 -5.37 -4.07 38.79
N VAL A 293 -5.08 -4.44 37.53
CA VAL A 293 -3.74 -4.60 36.99
C VAL A 293 -3.56 -3.61 35.86
N ALA A 294 -2.40 -2.96 35.82
CA ALA A 294 -1.96 -2.16 34.70
C ALA A 294 -0.68 -2.78 34.10
N LEU A 295 -0.68 -2.92 32.78
CA LEU A 295 0.42 -3.43 31.99
C LEU A 295 0.95 -2.27 31.15
N SER A 296 2.27 -2.09 31.14
CA SER A 296 2.92 -1.16 30.22
C SER A 296 4.10 -1.84 29.55
N ALA A 297 4.32 -1.55 28.28
CA ALA A 297 5.44 -2.11 27.54
C ALA A 297 6.01 -1.15 26.51
N GLN A 298 7.29 -1.35 26.20
CA GLN A 298 8.05 -0.60 25.21
C GLN A 298 8.78 -1.57 24.28
N LEU A 299 8.66 -1.34 22.98
CA LEU A 299 9.39 -2.05 21.95
C LEU A 299 10.63 -1.24 21.57
N LEU A 300 11.82 -1.77 21.85
CA LEU A 300 13.10 -1.13 21.62
C LEU A 300 13.76 -1.69 20.36
N ASP A 301 14.11 -0.84 19.39
CA ASP A 301 14.91 -1.25 18.24
C ASP A 301 16.38 -1.48 18.65
N VAL A 302 16.90 -2.68 18.42
CA VAL A 302 18.22 -3.09 18.91
C VAL A 302 19.36 -2.36 18.20
N ARG A 303 19.15 -2.02 16.92
CA ARG A 303 20.15 -1.37 16.08
C ARG A 303 20.34 0.08 16.51
N THR A 304 19.27 0.85 16.52
CA THR A 304 19.24 2.29 16.82
C THR A 304 19.22 2.58 18.31
N GLY A 305 18.65 1.69 19.14
CA GLY A 305 18.41 1.92 20.56
C GLY A 305 17.24 2.88 20.84
N ARG A 306 16.41 3.18 19.85
CA ARG A 306 15.22 4.03 20.00
C ARG A 306 14.01 3.17 20.36
N VAL A 307 13.09 3.74 21.13
CA VAL A 307 11.78 3.13 21.38
C VAL A 307 10.96 3.27 20.10
N ALA A 308 10.65 2.14 19.47
CA ALA A 308 9.84 2.06 18.26
C ALA A 308 8.35 2.21 18.58
N ALA A 309 7.89 1.65 19.70
CA ALA A 309 6.51 1.76 20.16
C ALA A 309 6.41 1.66 21.68
N SER A 310 5.37 2.26 22.26
CA SER A 310 5.03 2.11 23.67
C SER A 310 3.52 2.06 23.85
N ALA A 311 3.06 1.26 24.81
CA ALA A 311 1.63 1.11 25.11
C ALA A 311 1.41 0.84 26.59
N ALA A 312 0.24 1.21 27.09
CA ALA A 312 -0.17 0.95 28.47
C ALA A 312 -1.68 0.72 28.55
N VAL A 313 -2.08 -0.36 29.22
CA VAL A 313 -3.47 -0.78 29.37
C VAL A 313 -3.76 -1.12 30.82
N ALA A 314 -5.00 -0.94 31.27
CA ALA A 314 -5.37 -1.20 32.66
C ALA A 314 -6.80 -1.72 32.81
N GLY A 315 -6.97 -2.78 33.60
CA GLY A 315 -8.26 -3.43 33.77
C GLY A 315 -8.35 -4.28 35.04
N PRO A 316 -9.47 -4.99 35.22
CA PRO A 316 -9.62 -6.01 36.25
C PRO A 316 -8.55 -7.10 36.13
N ALA A 317 -8.06 -7.61 37.26
CA ALA A 317 -7.00 -8.62 37.29
C ALA A 317 -7.40 -9.95 36.62
N ASP A 318 -8.69 -10.30 36.62
CA ASP A 318 -9.25 -11.50 35.97
C ASP A 318 -9.28 -11.39 34.44
N SER A 319 -9.06 -10.20 33.90
CA SER A 319 -9.06 -9.89 32.46
C SER A 319 -7.65 -9.84 31.86
N LEU A 320 -6.64 -10.36 32.58
CA LEU A 320 -5.21 -10.26 32.21
C LEU A 320 -4.92 -10.71 30.77
N LEU A 321 -5.52 -11.82 30.31
CA LEU A 321 -5.28 -12.32 28.95
C LEU A 321 -5.81 -11.38 27.87
N GLY A 322 -6.96 -10.74 28.11
CA GLY A 322 -7.54 -9.74 27.22
C GLY A 322 -6.74 -8.43 27.22
N LEU A 323 -6.31 -7.96 28.39
CA LEU A 323 -5.39 -6.82 28.50
C LEU A 323 -4.07 -7.09 27.76
N LEU A 324 -3.59 -8.33 27.76
CA LEU A 324 -2.39 -8.69 27.01
C LEU A 324 -2.60 -8.63 25.50
N ASP A 325 -3.76 -9.06 25.00
CA ASP A 325 -4.12 -8.91 23.58
C ASP A 325 -4.21 -7.43 23.21
N GLU A 326 -4.90 -6.63 24.03
CA GLU A 326 -5.02 -5.18 23.86
C GLU A 326 -3.65 -4.50 23.82
N LEU A 327 -2.76 -4.80 24.78
CA LEU A 327 -1.40 -4.26 24.83
C LEU A 327 -0.59 -4.58 23.57
N VAL A 328 -0.67 -5.83 23.07
CA VAL A 328 0.06 -6.23 21.86
C VAL A 328 -0.53 -5.56 20.63
N ILE A 329 -1.86 -5.46 20.51
CA ILE A 329 -2.52 -4.75 19.41
C ILE A 329 -2.10 -3.29 19.40
N GLU A 330 -2.09 -2.62 20.56
CA GLU A 330 -1.65 -1.24 20.69
C GLU A 330 -0.17 -1.02 20.31
N LEU A 331 0.72 -1.93 20.72
CA LEU A 331 2.13 -1.88 20.35
C LEU A 331 2.32 -2.03 18.84
N LEU A 332 1.69 -3.05 18.24
CA LEU A 332 1.79 -3.31 16.81
C LEU A 332 1.20 -2.16 16.00
N ALA A 333 0.08 -1.58 16.44
CA ALA A 333 -0.54 -0.44 15.77
C ALA A 333 0.39 0.77 15.78
N ARG A 334 1.00 1.09 16.92
CA ARG A 334 1.95 2.23 17.03
C ARG A 334 3.27 1.99 16.30
N GLU A 335 3.79 0.76 16.32
CA GLU A 335 4.98 0.38 15.52
C GLU A 335 4.75 0.58 14.01
N ASN A 336 3.48 0.47 13.58
CA ASN A 336 3.06 0.63 12.20
C ASN A 336 2.41 2.00 11.94
N ASP A 337 2.63 3.00 12.81
CA ASP A 337 2.11 4.37 12.67
C ASP A 337 0.60 4.45 12.39
N GLU A 338 -0.19 3.50 12.94
CA GLU A 338 -1.64 3.51 12.77
C GLU A 338 -2.30 4.61 13.61
N ALA A 339 -3.38 5.16 13.06
CA ALA A 339 -4.11 6.24 13.70
C ALA A 339 -4.81 5.77 14.99
N GLU A 340 -4.73 6.59 16.04
CA GLU A 340 -5.25 6.29 17.38
C GLU A 340 -6.74 5.88 17.37
N TYR A 341 -7.57 6.52 16.53
CA TYR A 341 -8.99 6.19 16.43
C TYR A 341 -9.26 4.77 15.89
N ARG A 342 -8.32 4.16 15.14
CA ARG A 342 -8.43 2.78 14.64
C ARG A 342 -8.00 1.77 15.68
N VAL A 343 -7.09 2.13 16.59
CA VAL A 343 -6.62 1.25 17.67
C VAL A 343 -7.81 0.68 18.45
N GLY A 344 -8.76 1.54 18.83
CA GLY A 344 -9.98 1.09 19.53
C GLY A 344 -10.88 0.15 18.72
N SER A 345 -10.81 0.15 17.39
CA SER A 345 -11.52 -0.83 16.55
C SER A 345 -10.72 -2.13 16.42
N LEU A 346 -9.38 -2.05 16.38
CA LEU A 346 -8.51 -3.23 16.34
C LEU A 346 -8.58 -4.06 17.62
N THR A 347 -8.79 -3.42 18.78
CA THR A 347 -8.92 -4.12 20.07
C THR A 347 -10.26 -4.87 20.22
N THR A 348 -11.21 -4.67 19.29
CA THR A 348 -12.48 -5.42 19.27
C THR A 348 -12.40 -6.73 18.47
N THR A 349 -11.32 -6.95 17.71
CA THR A 349 -11.07 -8.20 16.98
C THR A 349 -10.05 -9.08 17.70
N SER A 350 -9.82 -10.28 17.19
CA SER A 350 -8.78 -11.17 17.71
C SER A 350 -7.38 -10.64 17.36
N LEU A 351 -6.42 -10.81 18.28
CA LEU A 351 -5.02 -10.43 18.04
C LEU A 351 -4.46 -10.99 16.71
N PRO A 352 -4.69 -12.26 16.33
CA PRO A 352 -4.23 -12.78 15.04
C PRO A 352 -4.80 -12.02 13.84
N ALA A 353 -6.09 -11.63 13.88
CA ALA A 353 -6.72 -10.86 12.81
C ALA A 353 -6.16 -9.43 12.75
N ALA A 354 -6.04 -8.75 13.90
CA ALA A 354 -5.43 -7.42 13.98
C ALA A 354 -3.98 -7.41 13.45
N ALA A 355 -3.17 -8.39 13.83
CA ALA A 355 -1.78 -8.49 13.37
C ALA A 355 -1.67 -8.76 11.85
N ALA A 356 -2.57 -9.58 11.29
CA ALA A 356 -2.66 -9.79 9.85
C ALA A 356 -3.06 -8.51 9.10
N TYR A 357 -4.02 -7.75 9.64
CA TYR A 357 -4.42 -6.45 9.10
C TYR A 357 -3.27 -5.44 9.08
N LEU A 358 -2.59 -5.26 10.22
CA LEU A 358 -1.47 -4.31 10.34
C LEU A 358 -0.34 -4.63 9.36
N ARG A 359 -0.04 -5.93 9.18
CA ARG A 359 0.92 -6.36 8.16
C ARG A 359 0.46 -6.03 6.75
N GLY A 360 -0.82 -6.23 6.46
CA GLY A 360 -1.44 -5.85 5.20
C GLY A 360 -1.27 -4.37 4.91
N MET A 361 -1.59 -3.50 5.86
CA MET A 361 -1.42 -2.05 5.75
C MET A 361 0.04 -1.63 5.61
N ALA A 362 0.96 -2.28 6.34
CA ALA A 362 2.39 -2.02 6.20
C ALA A 362 2.92 -2.40 4.80
N SER A 363 2.46 -3.52 4.23
CA SER A 363 2.77 -3.89 2.84
C SER A 363 2.13 -2.94 1.84
N HIS A 364 0.90 -2.50 2.07
CA HIS A 364 0.22 -1.50 1.25
C HIS A 364 1.01 -0.20 1.17
N ARG A 365 1.47 0.34 2.32
CA ARG A 365 2.30 1.56 2.37
C ARG A 365 3.57 1.44 1.52
N ARG A 366 4.21 0.27 1.51
CA ARG A 366 5.41 0.00 0.69
C ARG A 366 5.12 -0.31 -0.78
N GLY A 367 3.87 -0.24 -1.22
CA GLY A 367 3.46 -0.59 -2.59
C GLY A 367 3.58 -2.07 -2.91
N GLN A 368 3.50 -2.95 -1.91
CA GLN A 368 3.50 -4.42 -2.04
C GLN A 368 2.05 -4.93 -1.97
N TYR A 369 1.24 -4.56 -2.97
CA TYR A 369 -0.21 -4.79 -2.96
C TYR A 369 -0.60 -6.26 -2.93
N ASP A 370 0.14 -7.14 -3.62
CA ASP A 370 -0.14 -8.58 -3.58
C ASP A 370 0.03 -9.15 -2.15
N SER A 371 1.11 -8.73 -1.48
CA SER A 371 1.36 -9.10 -0.08
C SER A 371 0.34 -8.48 0.87
N ALA A 372 -0.12 -7.27 0.56
CA ALA A 372 -1.16 -6.59 1.32
C ALA A 372 -2.49 -7.34 1.22
N ILE A 373 -2.95 -7.64 0.01
CA ILE A 373 -4.17 -8.40 -0.28
C ILE A 373 -4.15 -9.74 0.45
N MET A 374 -3.08 -10.51 0.31
CA MET A 374 -2.95 -11.82 0.98
C MET A 374 -3.05 -11.71 2.51
N SER A 375 -2.46 -10.67 3.11
CA SER A 375 -2.51 -10.46 4.56
C SER A 375 -3.89 -9.97 5.03
N LEU A 376 -4.55 -9.13 4.25
CA LEU A 376 -5.90 -8.62 4.54
C LEU A 376 -6.95 -9.72 4.39
N GLU A 377 -6.85 -10.59 3.38
CA GLU A 377 -7.68 -11.78 3.28
C GLU A 377 -7.48 -12.72 4.46
N ARG A 378 -6.25 -12.87 4.94
CA ARG A 378 -5.97 -13.66 6.15
C ARG A 378 -6.66 -13.06 7.37
N ALA A 379 -6.66 -11.74 7.51
CA ALA A 379 -7.37 -11.05 8.59
C ALA A 379 -8.88 -11.32 8.53
N ILE A 380 -9.48 -11.23 7.33
CA ILE A 380 -10.91 -11.52 7.10
C ILE A 380 -11.23 -13.02 7.35
N ALA A 381 -10.32 -13.93 7.00
CA ALA A 381 -10.50 -15.36 7.27
C ALA A 381 -10.43 -15.71 8.76
N LEU A 382 -9.68 -14.92 9.55
CA LEU A 382 -9.61 -15.05 11.01
C LEU A 382 -10.81 -14.39 11.69
N ASP A 383 -11.33 -13.30 11.12
CA ASP A 383 -12.53 -12.61 11.56
C ASP A 383 -13.33 -12.06 10.37
N SER A 384 -14.38 -12.80 9.98
CA SER A 384 -15.22 -12.46 8.83
C SER A 384 -15.99 -11.14 8.99
N ALA A 385 -16.09 -10.60 10.20
CA ALA A 385 -16.79 -9.35 10.49
C ALA A 385 -15.84 -8.15 10.61
N PHE A 386 -14.55 -8.33 10.29
CA PHE A 386 -13.52 -7.32 10.46
C PHE A 386 -13.57 -6.24 9.37
N ALA A 387 -14.40 -5.23 9.60
CA ALA A 387 -14.72 -4.19 8.63
C ALA A 387 -13.50 -3.37 8.17
N LEU A 388 -12.55 -3.07 9.05
CA LEU A 388 -11.32 -2.37 8.67
C LEU A 388 -10.46 -3.17 7.69
N ALA A 389 -10.40 -4.50 7.83
CA ALA A 389 -9.69 -5.34 6.88
C ALA A 389 -10.39 -5.37 5.51
N ALA A 390 -11.72 -5.35 5.48
CA ALA A 390 -12.47 -5.21 4.23
C ALA A 390 -12.22 -3.86 3.54
N LEU A 391 -12.16 -2.76 4.31
CA LEU A 391 -11.80 -1.44 3.78
C LEU A 391 -10.35 -1.40 3.25
N GLY A 392 -9.39 -1.92 4.01
CA GLY A 392 -8.00 -2.02 3.57
C GLY A 392 -7.83 -2.88 2.31
N LEU A 393 -8.68 -3.90 2.14
CA LEU A 393 -8.71 -4.72 0.92
C LEU A 393 -9.19 -3.91 -0.29
N VAL A 394 -10.15 -2.99 -0.12
CA VAL A 394 -10.52 -2.03 -1.18
C VAL A 394 -9.33 -1.14 -1.52
N GLU A 395 -8.68 -0.54 -0.52
CA GLU A 395 -7.50 0.33 -0.73
C GLU A 395 -6.39 -0.41 -1.51
N ALA A 396 -6.05 -1.64 -1.12
CA ALA A 396 -5.00 -2.42 -1.76
C ALA A 396 -5.35 -2.91 -3.18
N THR A 397 -6.63 -3.12 -3.49
CA THR A 397 -7.06 -3.61 -4.81
C THR A 397 -7.20 -2.50 -5.85
N LEU A 398 -7.34 -1.24 -5.44
CA LEU A 398 -7.37 -0.10 -6.36
C LEU A 398 -6.02 0.13 -7.06
N TRP A 399 -4.91 -0.20 -6.40
CA TRP A 399 -3.54 0.01 -6.89
C TRP A 399 -2.77 -1.27 -7.23
N GLY A 400 -3.31 -2.44 -6.85
CA GLY A 400 -2.67 -3.72 -7.08
C GLY A 400 -2.59 -4.14 -8.55
N THR A 401 -1.53 -4.83 -8.91
CA THR A 401 -1.41 -5.56 -10.19
C THR A 401 -2.01 -6.96 -10.12
N SER A 402 -2.40 -7.38 -8.91
CA SER A 402 -3.04 -8.65 -8.55
C SER A 402 -4.24 -9.02 -9.41
N ASP A 403 -4.49 -10.31 -9.54
CA ASP A 403 -5.69 -10.86 -10.18
C ASP A 403 -6.93 -10.82 -9.27
N TYR A 404 -6.88 -10.05 -8.17
CA TYR A 404 -7.94 -10.00 -7.17
C TYR A 404 -9.15 -9.17 -7.65
N PRO A 405 -10.38 -9.70 -7.59
CA PRO A 405 -11.58 -8.93 -7.96
C PRO A 405 -11.82 -7.78 -7.00
N VAL A 406 -11.55 -6.55 -7.46
CA VAL A 406 -11.87 -5.31 -6.74
C VAL A 406 -13.34 -5.28 -6.28
N TYR A 407 -14.25 -5.80 -7.11
CA TYR A 407 -15.69 -5.86 -6.79
C TYR A 407 -16.01 -6.72 -5.56
N ARG A 408 -15.25 -7.79 -5.31
CA ARG A 408 -15.42 -8.63 -4.12
C ARG A 408 -15.04 -7.87 -2.86
N ALA A 409 -13.94 -7.13 -2.91
CA ALA A 409 -13.51 -6.27 -1.80
C ALA A 409 -14.55 -5.19 -1.51
N ILE A 410 -15.03 -4.49 -2.55
CA ILE A 410 -16.03 -3.43 -2.42
C ILE A 410 -17.33 -3.97 -1.83
N ARG A 411 -17.89 -5.07 -2.34
CA ARG A 411 -19.11 -5.67 -1.78
C ARG A 411 -18.96 -6.04 -0.31
N LEU A 412 -17.84 -6.65 0.06
CA LEU A 412 -17.58 -7.02 1.45
C LEU A 412 -17.46 -5.77 2.34
N ALA A 413 -16.76 -4.74 1.90
CA ALA A 413 -16.64 -3.51 2.67
C ALA A 413 -18.00 -2.82 2.87
N TRP A 414 -18.86 -2.82 1.83
CA TRP A 414 -20.21 -2.28 1.92
C TRP A 414 -21.13 -3.11 2.84
N SER A 415 -21.02 -4.44 2.82
CA SER A 415 -21.82 -5.29 3.72
C SER A 415 -21.42 -5.14 5.20
N LEU A 416 -20.18 -4.71 5.46
CA LEU A 416 -19.65 -4.43 6.79
C LEU A 416 -19.64 -2.93 7.14
N ARG A 417 -20.22 -2.06 6.31
CA ARG A 417 -20.14 -0.59 6.44
C ARG A 417 -20.58 -0.09 7.82
N ASP A 418 -21.62 -0.66 8.41
CA ASP A 418 -22.16 -0.16 9.69
C ASP A 418 -21.22 -0.44 10.87
N ARG A 419 -20.28 -1.37 10.71
CA ARG A 419 -19.22 -1.66 11.69
C ARG A 419 -18.00 -0.74 11.54
N LEU A 420 -17.91 0.04 10.46
CA LEU A 420 -16.88 1.05 10.31
C LEU A 420 -17.20 2.28 11.18
N SER A 421 -16.14 2.98 11.60
CA SER A 421 -16.27 4.30 12.20
C SER A 421 -16.88 5.30 11.21
N SER A 422 -17.47 6.40 11.68
CA SER A 422 -18.01 7.44 10.78
C SER A 422 -16.96 7.97 9.79
N ARG A 423 -15.68 8.04 10.21
CA ARG A 423 -14.56 8.47 9.36
C ARG A 423 -14.27 7.45 8.26
N ASP A 424 -14.21 6.17 8.61
CA ASP A 424 -13.93 5.09 7.66
C ASP A 424 -15.10 4.82 6.69
N ARG A 425 -16.36 5.06 7.11
CA ARG A 425 -17.52 5.04 6.19
C ARG A 425 -17.40 6.08 5.10
N ILE A 426 -17.02 7.31 5.47
CA ILE A 426 -16.84 8.39 4.51
C ILE A 426 -15.66 8.07 3.57
N LEU A 427 -14.60 7.44 4.09
CA LEU A 427 -13.49 6.97 3.27
C LEU A 427 -13.93 5.90 2.27
N LEU A 428 -14.70 4.89 2.70
CA LEU A 428 -15.28 3.87 1.83
C LEU A 428 -16.15 4.47 0.72
N GLU A 429 -17.04 5.41 1.08
CA GLU A 429 -17.88 6.14 0.13
C GLU A 429 -17.04 6.99 -0.83
N GLY A 430 -15.96 7.60 -0.34
CA GLY A 430 -14.98 8.31 -1.16
C GLY A 430 -14.30 7.39 -2.17
N LEU A 431 -13.88 6.19 -1.73
CA LEU A 431 -13.18 5.18 -2.51
C LEU A 431 -14.04 4.58 -3.62
N THR A 432 -15.29 4.28 -3.30
CA THR A 432 -16.15 3.44 -4.14
C THR A 432 -17.30 4.21 -4.81
N GLY A 433 -17.61 5.40 -4.30
CA GLY A 433 -18.76 6.19 -4.71
C GLY A 433 -20.05 5.68 -4.06
N ALA A 434 -20.81 4.89 -4.83
CA ALA A 434 -22.13 4.38 -4.44
C ALA A 434 -22.07 2.88 -4.06
N PRO A 435 -23.06 2.36 -3.33
CA PRO A 435 -23.13 0.93 -3.01
C PRO A 435 -23.31 0.08 -4.28
N PRO A 436 -22.75 -1.15 -4.31
CA PRO A 436 -23.00 -2.12 -5.36
C PRO A 436 -24.50 -2.31 -5.66
N PRO A 437 -24.91 -2.53 -6.92
CA PRO A 437 -24.07 -2.75 -8.11
C PRO A 437 -23.59 -1.45 -8.79
N PHE A 438 -23.95 -0.30 -8.25
CA PHE A 438 -23.64 1.00 -8.85
C PHE A 438 -22.21 1.44 -8.53
N MET A 439 -21.25 0.96 -9.32
CA MET A 439 -19.87 1.43 -9.20
C MET A 439 -19.70 2.76 -9.94
N LEU A 440 -19.08 3.75 -9.29
CA LEU A 440 -18.57 4.98 -9.96
C LEU A 440 -19.63 5.84 -10.69
N THR A 441 -20.92 5.70 -10.39
CA THR A 441 -22.03 6.46 -11.03
C THR A 441 -22.22 7.88 -10.49
N GLY A 442 -21.36 8.32 -9.56
CA GLY A 442 -21.32 9.69 -9.02
C GLY A 442 -20.06 10.45 -9.44
N ASN A 443 -20.03 11.76 -9.16
CA ASN A 443 -18.84 12.60 -9.37
C ASN A 443 -17.74 12.16 -8.40
N VAL A 444 -16.92 11.17 -8.81
CA VAL A 444 -15.84 10.57 -8.01
C VAL A 444 -14.99 11.65 -7.36
N LEU A 445 -14.68 12.73 -8.08
CA LEU A 445 -13.98 13.89 -7.55
C LEU A 445 -14.69 14.53 -6.33
N LYS A 446 -16.02 14.69 -6.37
CA LYS A 446 -16.79 15.24 -5.24
C LYS A 446 -16.72 14.30 -4.02
N ALA A 447 -16.79 12.99 -4.25
CA ALA A 447 -16.66 11.99 -3.20
C ALA A 447 -15.25 12.00 -2.57
N ARG A 448 -14.19 12.03 -3.40
CA ARG A 448 -12.79 12.14 -2.94
C ARG A 448 -12.52 13.44 -2.19
N LYS A 449 -13.02 14.57 -2.67
CA LYS A 449 -12.92 15.86 -1.96
C LYS A 449 -13.61 15.81 -0.60
N ARG A 450 -14.80 15.20 -0.51
CA ARG A 450 -15.50 15.01 0.77
C ARG A 450 -14.71 14.10 1.71
N ALA A 451 -14.11 13.03 1.19
CA ALA A 451 -13.27 12.14 1.98
C ALA A 451 -12.07 12.87 2.58
N VAL A 452 -11.32 13.64 1.77
CA VAL A 452 -10.20 14.44 2.28
C VAL A 452 -10.63 15.47 3.33
N LEU A 453 -11.80 16.10 3.18
CA LEU A 453 -12.31 17.03 4.20
C LEU A 453 -12.69 16.33 5.52
N ALA A 454 -13.17 15.08 5.45
CA ALA A 454 -13.57 14.32 6.63
C ALA A 454 -12.38 13.63 7.32
N VAL A 455 -11.35 13.25 6.57
CA VAL A 455 -10.15 12.56 7.05
C VAL A 455 -8.87 13.20 6.49
N PRO A 456 -8.58 14.48 6.81
CA PRO A 456 -7.45 15.21 6.23
C PRO A 456 -6.08 14.71 6.69
N ASP A 457 -6.06 13.85 7.70
CA ASP A 457 -4.91 13.17 8.28
C ASP A 457 -4.65 11.79 7.65
N ARG A 458 -5.46 11.35 6.68
CA ARG A 458 -5.28 10.06 6.00
C ARG A 458 -4.49 10.21 4.69
N PRO A 459 -3.28 9.65 4.58
CA PRO A 459 -2.47 9.77 3.36
C PRO A 459 -3.15 9.14 2.13
N GLU A 460 -3.90 8.06 2.30
CA GLU A 460 -4.66 7.38 1.24
C GLU A 460 -5.76 8.27 0.68
N ALA A 461 -6.45 9.05 1.52
CA ALA A 461 -7.46 9.99 1.03
C ALA A 461 -6.85 11.04 0.08
N TRP A 462 -5.64 11.51 0.39
CA TRP A 462 -4.88 12.43 -0.45
C TRP A 462 -4.31 11.78 -1.71
N LEU A 463 -3.74 10.57 -1.60
CA LEU A 463 -3.30 9.79 -2.75
C LEU A 463 -4.42 9.68 -3.78
N GLU A 464 -5.60 9.27 -3.34
CA GLU A 464 -6.71 9.01 -4.23
C GLU A 464 -7.33 10.27 -4.83
N LEU A 465 -7.33 11.38 -4.09
CA LEU A 465 -7.70 12.67 -4.65
C LEU A 465 -6.68 13.12 -5.70
N GLY A 466 -5.38 12.93 -5.42
CA GLY A 466 -4.28 13.20 -6.34
C GLY A 466 -4.39 12.37 -7.62
N ASP A 467 -4.68 11.08 -7.49
CA ASP A 467 -4.91 10.15 -8.60
C ASP A 467 -6.04 10.62 -9.51
N VAL A 468 -7.17 11.04 -8.91
CA VAL A 468 -8.28 11.60 -9.66
C VAL A 468 -7.87 12.88 -10.41
N PHE A 469 -7.13 13.77 -9.78
CA PHE A 469 -6.62 14.97 -10.47
C PHE A 469 -5.64 14.63 -11.59
N PHE A 470 -4.74 13.68 -11.35
CA PHE A 470 -3.69 13.29 -12.28
C PHE A 470 -4.26 12.65 -13.55
N HIS A 471 -5.12 11.64 -13.41
CA HIS A 471 -5.68 10.90 -14.53
C HIS A 471 -6.90 11.59 -15.17
N TRP A 472 -7.74 12.25 -14.37
CA TRP A 472 -9.07 12.70 -14.81
C TRP A 472 -9.27 14.21 -14.80
N GLY A 473 -8.38 14.98 -14.16
CA GLY A 473 -8.63 16.39 -13.92
C GLY A 473 -8.76 17.23 -15.20
N ARG A 474 -8.00 16.89 -16.25
CA ARG A 474 -8.09 17.57 -17.56
C ARG A 474 -9.44 17.36 -18.25
N PHE A 475 -10.09 16.22 -18.02
CA PHE A 475 -11.39 15.89 -18.60
C PHE A 475 -12.56 16.47 -17.81
N HIS A 476 -12.36 16.81 -16.55
CA HIS A 476 -13.36 17.45 -15.69
C HIS A 476 -13.30 18.98 -15.70
N GLY A 477 -12.52 19.58 -16.60
CA GLY A 477 -12.38 21.05 -16.68
C GLY A 477 -11.78 21.66 -15.42
N ILE A 478 -10.97 20.89 -14.68
CA ILE A 478 -10.30 21.37 -13.47
C ILE A 478 -9.13 22.24 -13.89
N ASP A 479 -9.02 23.43 -13.29
CA ASP A 479 -7.88 24.31 -13.51
C ASP A 479 -6.62 23.69 -12.92
N ALA A 480 -5.53 23.69 -13.68
CA ALA A 480 -4.21 23.23 -13.20
C ALA A 480 -4.24 21.83 -12.52
N PRO A 481 -4.80 20.80 -13.16
CA PRO A 481 -5.08 19.52 -12.50
C PRO A 481 -3.81 18.80 -12.03
N LEU A 482 -2.73 18.87 -12.82
CA LEU A 482 -1.45 18.25 -12.44
C LEU A 482 -0.80 18.93 -11.24
N GLN A 483 -1.00 20.24 -11.06
CA GLN A 483 -0.50 20.98 -9.88
C GLN A 483 -1.31 20.63 -8.63
N GLN A 484 -2.63 20.45 -8.78
CA GLN A 484 -3.47 19.95 -7.68
C GLN A 484 -3.14 18.50 -7.33
N ALA A 485 -2.83 17.66 -8.32
CA ALA A 485 -2.35 16.30 -8.11
C ALA A 485 -1.03 16.28 -7.33
N GLU A 486 -0.03 17.06 -7.77
CA GLU A 486 1.26 17.20 -7.10
C GLU A 486 1.10 17.61 -5.63
N ALA A 487 0.27 18.61 -5.36
CA ALA A 487 -0.02 19.07 -4.00
C ALA A 487 -0.63 17.96 -3.14
N ALA A 488 -1.57 17.19 -3.68
CA ALA A 488 -2.19 16.06 -2.98
C ALA A 488 -1.18 14.94 -2.69
N PHE A 489 -0.35 14.55 -3.66
CA PHE A 489 0.68 13.52 -3.47
C PHE A 489 1.75 13.94 -2.46
N ARG A 490 2.21 15.19 -2.50
CA ARG A 490 3.14 15.71 -1.49
C ARG A 490 2.50 15.73 -0.11
N ARG A 491 1.21 16.09 -0.01
CA ARG A 491 0.50 16.05 1.26
C ARG A 491 0.38 14.62 1.81
N ALA A 492 0.16 13.63 0.95
CA ALA A 492 0.19 12.23 1.35
C ALA A 492 1.55 11.84 1.94
N LEU A 493 2.67 12.28 1.33
CA LEU A 493 4.03 12.02 1.81
C LEU A 493 4.40 12.79 3.09
N GLU A 494 3.84 13.98 3.29
CA GLU A 494 3.99 14.71 4.55
C GLU A 494 3.32 13.98 5.72
N LEU A 495 2.20 13.30 5.46
CA LEU A 495 1.48 12.51 6.45
C LEU A 495 2.13 11.15 6.68
N ASP A 496 2.61 10.51 5.62
CA ASP A 496 3.31 9.24 5.68
C ASP A 496 4.46 9.24 4.66
N SER A 497 5.66 9.51 5.19
CA SER A 497 6.86 9.58 4.38
C SER A 497 7.25 8.23 3.76
N ALA A 498 6.74 7.10 4.27
CA ALA A 498 7.03 5.76 3.76
C ALA A 498 6.01 5.31 2.70
N PHE A 499 5.02 6.14 2.37
CA PHE A 499 3.98 5.77 1.42
C PHE A 499 4.52 5.83 -0.02
N ALA A 500 4.68 4.66 -0.63
CA ALA A 500 5.34 4.51 -1.92
C ALA A 500 4.51 5.00 -3.12
N ALA A 501 3.18 4.86 -3.06
CA ALA A 501 2.30 5.12 -4.21
C ALA A 501 2.36 6.58 -4.71
N PRO A 502 2.31 7.62 -3.85
CA PRO A 502 2.46 9.01 -4.29
C PRO A 502 3.79 9.30 -5.00
N LEU A 503 4.88 8.62 -4.63
CA LEU A 503 6.20 8.85 -5.24
C LEU A 503 6.21 8.46 -6.72
N LEU A 504 5.47 7.43 -7.11
CA LEU A 504 5.38 7.00 -8.50
C LEU A 504 4.82 8.11 -9.38
N HIS A 505 3.70 8.72 -9.00
CA HIS A 505 3.12 9.84 -9.74
C HIS A 505 3.96 11.11 -9.68
N LEU A 506 4.64 11.38 -8.57
CA LEU A 506 5.58 12.51 -8.50
C LEU A 506 6.74 12.33 -9.47
N VAL A 507 7.25 11.11 -9.66
CA VAL A 507 8.26 10.81 -10.69
C VAL A 507 7.68 11.06 -12.08
N GLU A 508 6.45 10.60 -12.37
CA GLU A 508 5.79 10.85 -13.67
C GLU A 508 5.58 12.36 -13.95
N LEU A 509 5.20 13.13 -12.93
CA LEU A 509 5.06 14.58 -13.01
C LEU A 509 6.42 15.27 -13.24
N ALA A 510 7.48 14.82 -12.57
CA ALA A 510 8.83 15.35 -12.75
C ALA A 510 9.39 15.03 -14.16
N VAL A 511 9.11 13.83 -14.68
CA VAL A 511 9.41 13.44 -16.07
C VAL A 511 8.69 14.35 -17.07
N THR A 512 7.41 14.63 -16.83
CA THR A 512 6.61 15.53 -17.69
C THR A 512 7.18 16.95 -17.73
N ARG A 513 7.83 17.38 -16.64
CA ARG A 513 8.50 18.69 -16.54
C ARG A 513 9.97 18.68 -16.98
N GLU A 514 10.51 17.52 -17.34
CA GLU A 514 11.93 17.32 -17.67
C GLU A 514 12.91 17.71 -16.52
N ASP A 515 12.45 17.68 -15.26
CA ASP A 515 13.29 18.01 -14.10
C ASP A 515 14.17 16.82 -13.67
N THR A 516 15.35 16.72 -14.30
CA THR A 516 16.31 15.63 -14.03
C THR A 516 16.89 15.60 -12.62
N VAL A 517 16.80 16.69 -11.85
CA VAL A 517 17.25 16.73 -10.45
C VAL A 517 16.17 16.11 -9.57
N GLU A 518 14.93 16.54 -9.75
CA GLU A 518 13.79 16.02 -9.01
C GLU A 518 13.53 14.53 -9.31
N ILE A 519 13.62 14.11 -10.58
CA ILE A 519 13.49 12.70 -10.97
C ILE A 519 14.47 11.81 -10.19
N ARG A 520 15.74 12.24 -10.08
CA ARG A 520 16.75 11.45 -9.36
C ARG A 520 16.46 11.39 -7.87
N ALA A 521 16.09 12.52 -7.26
CA ALA A 521 15.77 12.58 -5.84
C ALA A 521 14.57 11.68 -5.49
N LEU A 522 13.48 11.77 -6.26
CA LEU A 522 12.27 10.98 -6.04
C LEU A 522 12.48 9.49 -6.32
N ARG A 523 13.26 9.14 -7.36
CA ARG A 523 13.62 7.75 -7.65
C ARG A 523 14.44 7.15 -6.52
N ASP A 524 15.46 7.86 -6.03
CA ASP A 524 16.31 7.35 -4.96
C ASP A 524 15.51 7.15 -3.67
N LEU A 525 14.56 8.06 -3.39
CA LEU A 525 13.60 7.92 -2.29
C LEU A 525 12.67 6.70 -2.48
N TYR A 526 12.11 6.53 -3.68
CA TYR A 526 11.27 5.38 -4.02
C TYR A 526 12.03 4.06 -3.86
N LEU A 527 13.27 3.96 -4.35
CA LEU A 527 14.07 2.74 -4.22
C LEU A 527 14.43 2.46 -2.75
N ALA A 528 14.66 3.48 -1.93
CA ALA A 528 14.92 3.30 -0.51
C ALA A 528 13.69 2.73 0.23
N GLN A 529 12.48 3.10 -0.17
CA GLN A 529 11.24 2.74 0.53
C GLN A 529 10.54 1.50 -0.05
N ALA A 530 10.67 1.30 -1.36
CA ALA A 530 9.81 0.45 -2.17
C ALA A 530 10.61 -0.36 -3.20
N SER A 531 11.89 -0.67 -2.91
CA SER A 531 12.74 -1.54 -3.76
C SER A 531 12.13 -2.90 -4.12
N THR A 532 11.11 -3.34 -3.37
CA THR A 532 10.38 -4.60 -3.57
C THR A 532 8.90 -4.37 -3.91
N SER A 533 8.52 -3.15 -4.31
CA SER A 533 7.15 -2.86 -4.71
C SER A 533 6.79 -3.58 -6.01
N ASP A 534 5.52 -3.97 -6.11
CA ASP A 534 4.94 -4.58 -7.30
C ASP A 534 4.90 -3.60 -8.49
N LEU A 535 5.09 -2.30 -8.24
CA LEU A 535 5.13 -1.24 -9.24
C LEU A 535 6.55 -0.89 -9.73
N ALA A 536 7.59 -1.57 -9.24
CA ALA A 536 8.99 -1.28 -9.59
C ALA A 536 9.43 -1.77 -10.99
N GLY A 537 8.53 -2.42 -11.74
CA GLY A 537 8.80 -3.12 -13.01
C GLY A 537 8.76 -2.27 -14.28
#